data_AF-X1S145-F1
#
_entry.id   AF-X1S145-F1
#
_cell.length_a   1.000
_cell.length_b   1.000
_cell.length_c   1.000
_cell.angle_alpha   90.00
_cell.angle_beta   90.00
_cell.angle_gamma   90.00
#
_symmetry.space_group_name_H-M   'P 1'
#
loop_
_entity.id
_entity.type
_entity.pdbx_description
1 polymer ?
#
loop_
_entity_poly.entity_id
_entity_poly.type
_entity_poly.pdbx_seq_one_letter_code
_entity_poly.pdbx_strand_id
1 'polypeptide(L)'
;MANDFSTDPNCVALWKFDNNALDSKGGNDLTPVNTPTYDAGDKKEGTHSIDLEESSSQYGAIADGDLDAGFPGKSGTSEQSFSICGWVKLESLSTAALICKLNPTGDLKCFSVSITYNGTIDFLIGYNNGADSTDLLFGTNLTTGIWYHIAVVYDHTDNSMK
;
A
#
# COMPACT_ATOMS: atom_id res chain seq x y z
N MET A 1 2.75 16.32 -14.23
CA MET A 1 4.12 15.79 -14.34
C MET A 1 4.13 14.56 -13.45
N ALA A 2 4.55 13.41 -13.99
CA ALA A 2 4.67 12.18 -13.23
C ALA A 2 5.85 12.30 -12.23
N ASN A 3 5.73 11.69 -11.06
CA ASN A 3 6.82 11.56 -10.12
C ASN A 3 7.90 10.65 -10.73
N ASP A 4 9.12 11.18 -10.89
CA ASP A 4 10.25 10.43 -11.42
C ASP A 4 11.13 9.90 -10.29
N PHE A 5 11.01 8.60 -10.03
CA PHE A 5 11.83 7.89 -9.06
C PHE A 5 13.02 7.17 -9.72
N SER A 6 13.30 7.36 -11.02
CA SER A 6 14.34 6.62 -11.79
C SER A 6 15.72 6.62 -11.16
N THR A 7 16.05 7.68 -10.40
CA THR A 7 17.34 7.84 -9.73
C THR A 7 17.28 7.66 -8.21
N ASP A 8 16.14 7.30 -7.64
CA ASP A 8 16.00 7.09 -6.20
C ASP A 8 16.42 5.65 -5.84
N PRO A 9 17.58 5.45 -5.18
CA PRO A 9 18.04 4.11 -4.81
C PRO A 9 17.21 3.48 -3.68
N ASN A 10 16.37 4.25 -2.98
CA ASN A 10 15.52 3.75 -1.89
C ASN A 10 14.10 3.39 -2.38
N CYS A 11 13.77 3.71 -3.63
CA CYS A 11 12.49 3.31 -4.23
C CYS A 11 12.60 1.86 -4.72
N VAL A 12 12.15 0.94 -3.87
CA VAL A 12 12.24 -0.51 -4.12
C VAL A 12 11.07 -1.08 -4.92
N ALA A 13 9.93 -0.39 -4.96
CA ALA A 13 8.76 -0.75 -5.77
C ALA A 13 8.00 0.51 -6.19
N LEU A 14 7.45 0.51 -7.41
CA LEU A 14 6.58 1.55 -7.93
C LEU A 14 5.54 0.97 -8.90
N TRP A 15 4.32 0.79 -8.42
CA TRP A 15 3.17 0.42 -9.25
C TRP A 15 2.49 1.68 -9.79
N LYS A 16 2.67 1.93 -11.08
CA LYS A 16 2.03 3.07 -11.77
C LYS A 16 0.60 2.80 -12.20
N PHE A 17 0.23 1.52 -12.25
CA PHE A 17 -1.06 1.04 -12.72
C PHE A 17 -1.44 1.47 -14.14
N ASP A 18 -0.44 1.65 -15.02
CA ASP A 18 -0.58 2.03 -16.43
C ASP A 18 -1.20 0.89 -17.28
N ASN A 19 -2.45 0.54 -16.98
CA ASN A 19 -3.21 -0.59 -17.53
C ASN A 19 -2.58 -1.97 -17.28
N ASN A 20 -1.87 -2.12 -16.16
CA ASN A 20 -1.27 -3.35 -15.66
C ASN A 20 -0.89 -3.18 -14.18
N ALA A 21 -0.51 -4.26 -13.49
CA ALA A 21 -0.06 -4.21 -12.09
C ALA A 21 1.44 -4.49 -11.92
N LEU A 22 2.25 -4.07 -12.90
CA LEU A 22 3.69 -4.29 -12.91
C LEU A 22 4.42 -3.27 -12.05
N ASP A 23 5.50 -3.71 -11.41
CA ASP A 23 6.46 -2.87 -10.71
C ASP A 23 7.42 -2.23 -11.72
N SER A 24 7.55 -0.90 -11.67
CA SER A 24 8.44 -0.14 -12.54
C SER A 24 9.82 0.16 -11.92
N LYS A 25 10.13 -0.46 -10.76
CA LYS A 25 11.40 -0.33 -10.03
C LYS A 25 12.13 -1.65 -9.88
N GLY A 26 11.46 -2.63 -9.28
CA GLY A 26 12.01 -3.95 -9.00
C GLY A 26 11.26 -5.05 -9.75
N GLY A 27 11.25 -6.24 -9.15
CA GLY A 27 10.53 -7.43 -9.59
C GLY A 27 9.24 -7.68 -8.79
N ASN A 28 8.69 -6.68 -8.10
CA ASN A 28 7.55 -6.85 -7.20
C ASN A 28 6.20 -6.76 -7.93
N ASP A 29 6.10 -7.39 -9.11
CA ASP A 29 4.88 -7.40 -9.92
C ASP A 29 3.70 -7.99 -9.13
N LEU A 30 2.56 -7.30 -9.11
CA LEU A 30 1.36 -7.82 -8.48
C LEU A 30 0.60 -8.71 -9.48
N THR A 31 0.05 -9.80 -8.96
CA THR A 31 -0.98 -10.59 -9.64
C THR A 31 -2.36 -9.99 -9.33
N PRO A 32 -3.11 -9.50 -10.33
CA PRO A 32 -4.47 -9.02 -10.11
C PRO A 32 -5.42 -10.16 -9.72
N VAL A 33 -6.25 -9.92 -8.71
CA VAL A 33 -7.24 -10.87 -8.19
C VAL A 33 -8.65 -10.32 -8.43
N ASN A 34 -9.54 -11.18 -8.91
CA ASN A 34 -10.94 -10.85 -9.25
C ASN A 34 -11.09 -9.74 -10.31
N THR A 35 -10.14 -9.70 -11.25
CA THR A 35 -10.15 -8.85 -12.45
C THR A 35 -10.41 -7.36 -12.17
N PRO A 36 -9.52 -6.65 -11.45
CA PRO A 36 -9.55 -5.19 -11.32
C PRO A 36 -9.60 -4.50 -12.69
N THR A 37 -10.23 -3.33 -12.72
CA THR A 37 -10.26 -2.44 -13.87
C THR A 37 -9.11 -1.41 -13.79
N TYR A 38 -8.83 -0.76 -14.91
CA TYR A 38 -7.87 0.35 -14.97
C TYR A 38 -8.55 1.53 -15.67
N ASP A 39 -8.62 2.68 -15.01
CA ASP A 39 -9.39 3.84 -15.48
C ASP A 39 -8.47 4.87 -16.17
N ALA A 40 -8.69 5.09 -17.47
CA ALA A 40 -7.97 6.07 -18.28
C ALA A 40 -8.52 7.51 -18.19
N GLY A 41 -9.70 7.70 -17.61
CA GLY A 41 -10.40 8.97 -17.39
C GLY A 41 -10.11 9.54 -16.01
N ASP A 42 -10.22 8.73 -14.97
CA ASP A 42 -10.04 9.11 -13.57
C ASP A 42 -8.71 8.60 -13.02
N LYS A 43 -7.65 9.36 -13.26
CA LYS A 43 -6.29 9.02 -12.82
C LYS A 43 -5.55 10.28 -12.43
N LYS A 44 -4.59 10.14 -11.52
CA LYS A 44 -3.78 11.27 -11.05
C LYS A 44 -2.41 11.35 -11.70
N GLU A 45 -1.87 10.21 -12.10
CA GLU A 45 -0.56 10.04 -12.72
C GLU A 45 -0.63 8.98 -13.81
N GLY A 46 0.35 8.99 -14.72
CA GLY A 46 0.44 8.00 -15.78
C GLY A 46 -0.73 8.10 -16.78
N THR A 47 -1.12 6.93 -17.26
CA THR A 47 -2.16 6.69 -18.26
C THR A 47 -3.44 6.17 -17.61
N HIS A 48 -3.34 5.42 -16.52
CA HIS A 48 -4.47 4.85 -15.79
C HIS A 48 -4.18 4.82 -14.29
N SER A 49 -5.23 4.71 -13.47
CA SER A 49 -5.13 4.17 -12.11
C SER A 49 -5.80 2.81 -12.06
N ILE A 50 -5.40 1.97 -11.11
CA ILE A 50 -6.17 0.78 -10.78
C ILE A 50 -7.47 1.20 -10.10
N ASP A 51 -8.55 0.54 -10.50
CA ASP A 51 -9.89 0.73 -9.97
C ASP A 51 -10.33 -0.58 -9.31
N LEU A 52 -10.75 -0.48 -8.05
CA LEU A 52 -10.94 -1.61 -7.14
C LEU A 52 -12.32 -1.57 -6.50
N GLU A 53 -13.05 -2.67 -6.67
CA GLU A 53 -14.39 -2.86 -6.13
C GLU A 53 -14.42 -3.80 -4.93
N GLU A 54 -14.75 -3.27 -3.75
CA GLU A 54 -14.91 -4.06 -2.51
C GLU A 54 -15.95 -5.16 -2.69
N SER A 55 -17.08 -4.83 -3.34
CA SER A 55 -18.17 -5.77 -3.63
C SER A 55 -17.74 -6.94 -4.53
N SER A 56 -16.63 -6.79 -5.26
CA SER A 56 -16.03 -7.80 -6.12
C SER A 56 -14.73 -8.39 -5.53
N SER A 57 -14.36 -7.99 -4.30
CA SER A 57 -13.16 -8.46 -3.60
C SER A 57 -11.88 -8.34 -4.43
N GLN A 58 -11.71 -7.19 -5.10
CA GLN A 58 -10.59 -6.92 -6.01
C GLN A 58 -9.37 -6.41 -5.28
N TYR A 59 -8.19 -6.87 -5.69
CA TYR A 59 -6.89 -6.40 -5.20
C TYR A 59 -5.75 -6.88 -6.12
N GLY A 60 -4.55 -6.32 -5.95
CA GLY A 60 -3.31 -6.90 -6.47
C GLY A 60 -2.55 -7.58 -5.33
N ALA A 61 -1.93 -8.73 -5.59
CA ALA A 61 -1.15 -9.44 -4.58
C ALA A 61 0.13 -10.07 -5.14
N ILE A 62 1.13 -10.20 -4.28
CA ILE A 62 2.37 -10.93 -4.53
C ILE A 62 2.66 -11.81 -3.30
N ALA A 63 3.19 -13.01 -3.52
CA ALA A 63 3.57 -13.88 -2.40
C ALA A 63 4.84 -13.36 -1.73
N ASP A 64 4.96 -13.56 -0.41
CA ASP A 64 6.15 -13.12 0.34
C ASP A 64 7.46 -13.69 -0.22
N GLY A 65 7.43 -14.94 -0.69
CA GLY A 65 8.58 -15.59 -1.30
C GLY A 65 9.07 -14.91 -2.58
N ASP A 66 8.17 -14.25 -3.31
CA ASP A 66 8.42 -13.67 -4.63
C ASP A 66 8.81 -12.18 -4.55
N LEU A 67 8.66 -11.53 -3.40
CA LEU A 67 9.17 -10.17 -3.17
C LEU A 67 10.69 -10.10 -3.40
N ASP A 68 11.20 -8.98 -3.88
CA ASP A 68 12.63 -8.78 -4.06
C ASP A 68 13.41 -8.87 -2.74
N ALA A 69 14.68 -9.28 -2.84
CA ALA A 69 15.58 -9.24 -1.69
C ALA A 69 15.73 -7.81 -1.16
N GLY A 70 15.55 -7.64 0.15
CA GLY A 70 15.61 -6.33 0.80
C GLY A 70 14.30 -5.54 0.78
N PHE A 71 13.23 -6.06 0.15
CA PHE A 71 11.91 -5.42 0.25
C PHE A 71 11.46 -5.32 1.72
N PRO A 72 11.03 -4.13 2.21
CA PRO A 72 10.64 -3.95 3.60
C PRO A 72 9.52 -4.89 4.02
N GLY A 73 9.74 -5.62 5.12
CA GLY A 73 8.78 -6.59 5.64
C GLY A 73 8.77 -7.95 4.93
N LYS A 74 9.62 -8.21 3.91
CA LYS A 74 9.82 -9.57 3.38
C LYS A 74 10.39 -10.47 4.47
N SER A 75 9.89 -11.71 4.60
CA SER A 75 10.43 -12.64 5.61
C SER A 75 11.94 -12.86 5.42
N GLY A 76 12.70 -12.73 6.51
CA GLY A 76 14.16 -12.91 6.49
C GLY A 76 14.95 -11.68 6.04
N THR A 77 14.31 -10.53 5.79
CA THR A 77 15.03 -9.27 5.56
C THR A 77 15.50 -8.63 6.87
N SER A 78 16.58 -7.86 6.80
CA SER A 78 17.04 -6.99 7.89
C SER A 78 16.53 -5.56 7.79
N GLU A 79 16.11 -5.12 6.59
CA GLU A 79 15.57 -3.77 6.38
C GLU A 79 14.10 -3.72 6.77
N GLN A 80 13.79 -2.88 7.74
CA GLN A 80 12.46 -2.77 8.34
C GLN A 80 11.97 -1.32 8.42
N SER A 81 12.82 -0.34 8.14
CA SER A 81 12.38 1.05 7.98
C SER A 81 11.90 1.25 6.56
N PHE A 82 10.76 1.91 6.40
CA PHE A 82 10.19 2.15 5.08
C PHE A 82 9.24 3.34 5.07
N SER A 83 8.98 3.82 3.87
CA SER A 83 7.90 4.75 3.59
C SER A 83 6.99 4.18 2.51
N ILE A 84 5.68 4.40 2.65
CA ILE A 84 4.69 4.11 1.63
C ILE A 84 4.05 5.43 1.24
N CYS A 85 4.04 5.74 -0.05
CA CYS A 85 3.33 6.90 -0.56
C CYS A 85 2.64 6.61 -1.88
N GLY A 86 1.55 7.32 -2.15
CA GLY A 86 0.81 7.16 -3.38
C GLY A 86 -0.43 8.04 -3.46
N TRP A 87 -1.01 8.09 -4.66
CA TRP A 87 -2.29 8.75 -4.89
C TRP A 87 -3.43 7.78 -4.62
N VAL A 88 -4.44 8.24 -3.88
CA VAL A 88 -5.69 7.50 -3.63
C VAL A 88 -6.89 8.41 -3.84
N LYS A 89 -7.96 7.87 -4.39
CA LYS A 89 -9.28 8.49 -4.43
C LYS A 89 -10.30 7.46 -3.96
N LEU A 90 -11.13 7.85 -3.01
CA LEU A 90 -12.19 6.98 -2.48
C LEU A 90 -13.48 7.27 -3.22
N GLU A 91 -14.16 6.25 -3.74
CA GLU A 91 -15.50 6.39 -4.31
C GLU A 91 -16.59 6.28 -3.26
N SER A 92 -16.32 5.46 -2.24
CA SER A 92 -17.17 5.24 -1.08
C SER A 92 -16.31 5.14 0.19
N LEU A 93 -16.95 5.23 1.35
CA LEU A 93 -16.29 5.01 2.63
C LEU A 93 -16.65 3.62 3.16
N SER A 94 -15.62 2.80 3.34
CA SER A 94 -15.65 1.54 4.05
C SER A 94 -14.33 1.36 4.81
N THR A 95 -14.26 0.35 5.66
CA THR A 95 -12.97 -0.04 6.24
C THR A 95 -12.24 -0.92 5.23
N ALA A 96 -11.16 -0.40 4.65
CA ALA A 96 -10.42 -1.10 3.59
C ALA A 96 -8.91 -0.87 3.71
N ALA A 97 -8.12 -1.90 3.40
CA ALA A 97 -6.67 -1.76 3.26
C ALA A 97 -6.34 -1.19 1.88
N LEU A 98 -5.56 -0.11 1.83
CA LEU A 98 -5.00 0.42 0.58
C LEU A 98 -3.78 -0.40 0.15
N ILE A 99 -2.96 -0.78 1.14
CA ILE A 99 -1.83 -1.69 0.98
C ILE A 99 -1.58 -2.36 2.32
N CYS A 100 -1.31 -3.67 2.29
CA CYS A 100 -1.00 -4.38 3.51
C CYS A 100 -0.10 -5.58 3.25
N LYS A 101 0.64 -5.92 4.30
CA LYS A 101 1.20 -7.25 4.51
C LYS A 101 0.68 -7.72 5.86
N LEU A 102 -0.47 -8.37 5.85
CA LEU A 102 -1.05 -8.97 7.03
C LEU A 102 -1.86 -10.21 6.64
N ASN A 103 -1.99 -11.14 7.58
CA ASN A 103 -3.06 -12.11 7.56
C ASN A 103 -4.03 -11.73 8.70
N PRO A 104 -5.32 -11.51 8.41
CA PRO A 104 -6.31 -11.22 9.46
C PRO A 104 -6.56 -12.42 10.37
N THR A 105 -6.13 -13.63 9.95
CA THR A 105 -6.18 -14.85 10.74
C THR A 105 -4.76 -15.27 11.18
N GLY A 106 -4.58 -15.51 12.48
CA GLY A 106 -3.29 -15.89 13.06
C GLY A 106 -2.35 -14.71 13.40
N ASP A 107 -1.16 -15.07 13.87
CA ASP A 107 -0.12 -14.15 14.35
C ASP A 107 0.79 -13.72 13.19
N LEU A 108 0.24 -13.05 12.17
CA LEU A 108 0.97 -12.68 10.95
C LEU A 108 0.69 -11.24 10.51
N LYS A 109 0.76 -10.29 11.46
CA LYS A 109 0.68 -8.84 11.20
C LYS A 109 2.09 -8.32 10.89
N CYS A 110 2.29 -7.67 9.75
CA CYS A 110 3.53 -6.95 9.43
C CYS A 110 3.26 -5.44 9.31
N PHE A 111 2.45 -5.03 8.35
CA PHE A 111 1.99 -3.65 8.26
C PHE A 111 0.67 -3.51 7.49
N SER A 112 -0.04 -2.40 7.68
CA SER A 112 -1.08 -1.95 6.75
C SER A 112 -1.24 -0.45 6.76
N VAL A 113 -1.52 0.11 5.59
CA VAL A 113 -2.13 1.43 5.44
C VAL A 113 -3.57 1.21 5.02
N SER A 114 -4.49 1.60 5.89
CA SER A 114 -5.92 1.36 5.73
C SER A 114 -6.71 2.66 5.86
N ILE A 115 -7.93 2.65 5.34
CA ILE A 115 -8.94 3.67 5.58
C ILE A 115 -9.96 3.12 6.57
N THR A 116 -10.37 3.93 7.54
CA THR A 116 -11.48 3.60 8.43
C THR A 116 -12.81 3.96 7.78
N TYR A 117 -13.91 3.43 8.31
CA TYR A 117 -15.26 3.82 7.91
C TYR A 117 -15.52 5.35 7.93
N ASN A 118 -14.78 6.10 8.76
CA ASN A 118 -14.91 7.57 8.85
C ASN A 118 -14.03 8.31 7.83
N GLY A 119 -13.27 7.61 6.99
CA GLY A 119 -12.35 8.18 6.02
C GLY A 119 -11.00 8.59 6.61
N THR A 120 -10.64 8.22 7.83
CA THR A 120 -9.31 8.49 8.38
C THR A 120 -8.31 7.41 7.94
N ILE A 121 -7.05 7.79 7.76
CA ILE A 121 -5.96 6.83 7.53
C ILE A 121 -5.57 6.19 8.86
N ASP A 122 -5.41 4.87 8.83
CA ASP A 122 -4.87 4.05 9.92
C ASP A 122 -3.59 3.36 9.41
N PHE A 123 -2.47 3.62 10.07
CA PHE A 123 -1.19 2.97 9.78
C PHE A 123 -0.80 2.04 10.93
N LEU A 124 -0.79 0.74 10.63
CA LEU A 124 -0.51 -0.33 11.57
C LEU A 124 0.87 -0.94 11.31
N ILE A 125 1.60 -1.22 12.39
CA ILE A 125 2.82 -2.02 12.42
C ILE A 125 2.63 -3.21 13.37
N GLY A 126 2.92 -4.41 12.87
CA GLY A 126 2.92 -5.65 13.65
C GLY A 126 4.25 -5.88 14.36
N TYR A 127 4.21 -6.48 15.54
CA TYR A 127 5.38 -6.87 16.32
C TYR A 127 5.13 -8.20 17.05
N ASN A 128 6.12 -8.67 17.83
CA ASN A 128 6.05 -9.95 18.54
C ASN A 128 5.72 -11.13 17.59
N ASN A 129 6.48 -11.22 16.50
CA ASN A 129 6.27 -12.19 15.41
C ASN A 129 4.88 -12.12 14.76
N GLY A 130 4.21 -10.96 14.81
CA GLY A 130 2.91 -10.74 14.19
C GLY A 130 1.71 -11.04 15.08
N ALA A 131 1.93 -11.43 16.34
CA ALA A 131 0.86 -11.64 17.32
C ALA A 131 0.20 -10.32 17.77
N ASP A 132 1.01 -9.28 17.89
CA ASP A 132 0.59 -7.98 18.38
C ASP A 132 0.77 -6.89 17.30
N SER A 133 0.14 -5.74 17.50
CA SER A 133 0.28 -4.58 16.61
C SER A 133 0.07 -3.27 17.35
N THR A 134 0.66 -2.21 16.83
CA THR A 134 0.39 -0.82 17.20
C THR A 134 -0.05 -0.05 15.96
N ASP A 135 -0.91 0.94 16.16
CA ASP A 135 -1.47 1.78 15.11
C ASP A 135 -1.21 3.27 15.35
N LEU A 136 -1.17 4.03 14.25
CA LEU A 136 -1.22 5.48 14.22
C LEU A 136 -2.44 5.89 13.40
N LEU A 137 -3.45 6.43 14.08
CA LEU A 137 -4.63 7.01 13.47
C LEU A 137 -4.39 8.48 13.11
N PHE A 138 -4.51 8.82 11.83
CA PHE A 138 -4.36 10.19 11.35
C PHE A 138 -5.63 11.00 11.60
N GLY A 139 -5.47 12.26 12.04
CA GLY A 139 -6.59 13.13 12.40
C GLY A 139 -7.34 13.77 11.23
N THR A 140 -6.90 13.57 9.98
CA THR A 140 -7.54 14.12 8.78
C THR A 140 -8.44 13.08 8.13
N ASN A 141 -9.71 13.43 7.94
CA ASN A 141 -10.67 12.61 7.19
C ASN A 141 -10.56 12.91 5.70
N LEU A 142 -10.45 11.86 4.89
CA LEU A 142 -10.57 11.89 3.46
C LEU A 142 -12.05 12.00 3.06
N THR A 143 -12.31 12.72 1.98
CA THR A 143 -13.65 12.84 1.38
C THR A 143 -13.69 12.04 0.08
N THR A 144 -14.83 11.42 -0.22
CA THR A 144 -15.01 10.69 -1.47
C THR A 144 -14.94 11.63 -2.68
N GLY A 145 -14.54 11.10 -3.83
CA GLY A 145 -14.44 11.86 -5.07
C GLY A 145 -13.22 12.79 -5.17
N ILE A 146 -12.33 12.80 -4.18
CA ILE A 146 -11.13 13.66 -4.14
C ILE A 146 -9.87 12.81 -4.16
N TRP A 147 -8.91 13.18 -5.02
CA TRP A 147 -7.56 12.61 -5.04
C TRP A 147 -6.71 13.19 -3.92
N TYR A 148 -6.15 12.32 -3.08
CA TYR A 148 -5.18 12.65 -2.04
C TYR A 148 -3.84 11.98 -2.33
N HIS A 149 -2.74 12.67 -2.05
CA HIS A 149 -1.44 12.04 -1.98
C HIS A 149 -1.17 11.72 -0.52
N ILE A 150 -1.08 10.44 -0.19
CA ILE A 150 -0.80 9.96 1.15
C ILE A 150 0.66 9.55 1.26
N ALA A 151 1.23 9.71 2.44
CA ALA A 151 2.55 9.21 2.77
C ALA A 151 2.55 8.80 4.24
N VAL A 152 3.09 7.62 4.53
CA VAL A 152 3.39 7.16 5.89
C VAL A 152 4.85 6.73 5.96
N VAL A 153 5.46 6.90 7.12
CA VAL A 153 6.85 6.51 7.37
C VAL A 153 6.92 5.70 8.66
N TYR A 154 7.61 4.56 8.60
CA TYR A 154 7.99 3.79 9.77
C TYR A 154 9.51 3.75 9.89
N ASP A 155 10.00 4.12 11.08
CA ASP A 155 11.41 3.99 11.44
C ASP A 155 11.56 2.87 12.47
N HIS A 156 12.16 1.76 12.04
CA HIS A 156 12.36 0.59 12.90
C HIS A 156 13.41 0.83 14.00
N THR A 157 14.27 1.86 13.87
CA THR A 157 15.32 2.12 14.86
C THR A 157 14.76 2.62 16.19
N ASP A 158 13.65 3.36 16.15
CA ASP A 158 12.96 3.89 17.32
C ASP A 158 11.49 3.49 17.42
N ASN A 159 11.00 2.70 16.46
CA ASN A 159 9.59 2.30 16.29
C ASN A 159 8.63 3.49 16.11
N SER A 160 9.09 4.58 15.50
CA SER A 160 8.23 5.73 15.22
C SER A 160 7.42 5.57 13.94
N MET A 161 6.17 6.05 13.98
CA MET A 161 5.25 6.15 12.85
C MET A 161 4.94 7.63 12.58
N LYS A 162 4.89 8.03 11.31
CA LYS A 162 4.64 9.42 10.86
C LYS A 162 3.77 9.46 9.63
#